data_AF-A0A953M4Q7-F1
#
_entry.id   AF-A0A953M4Q7-F1
#
_cell.length_a   1.000
_cell.length_b   1.000
_cell.length_c   1.000
_cell.angle_alpha   90.00
_cell.angle_beta   90.00
_cell.angle_gamma   90.00
#
_symmetry.space_group_name_H-M   'P 1'
#
loop_
_entity.id
_entity.type
_entity.pdbx_description
1 polymer ?
#
loop_
_entity_poly.entity_id
_entity_poly.type
_entity_poly.pdbx_seq_one_letter_code
_entity_poly.pdbx_strand_id
1 'polypeptide(L)'
;NYDRGTFLVWMRQQLREASLPETHELPDHISHVLRILGRMEPADAEGFSCICVLPAMNRVRDALRGDGNPFEMVVEAVCMFLEARHGPAVQNDEGVSLPVLQQHEQLVAKEEL
;
A
#
# COMPACT_ATOMS: atom_id res chain seq x y z
N ASN A 1 7.66 -11.51 8.89
CA ASN A 1 8.83 -11.27 8.03
C ASN A 1 8.30 -10.70 6.72
N TYR A 2 8.64 -9.46 6.34
CA TYR A 2 8.09 -8.84 5.12
C TYR A 2 8.70 -9.51 3.90
N ASP A 3 7.91 -10.33 3.19
CA ASP A 3 8.32 -10.89 1.90
C ASP A 3 7.89 -9.95 0.78
N ARG A 4 8.83 -9.12 0.33
CA ARG A 4 8.65 -8.23 -0.81
C ARG A 4 8.22 -8.99 -2.06
N GLY A 5 8.67 -10.23 -2.25
CA GLY A 5 8.29 -11.07 -3.39
C GLY A 5 6.79 -11.32 -3.42
N THR A 6 6.23 -11.79 -2.31
CA THR A 6 4.78 -12.01 -2.15
C THR A 6 3.98 -10.73 -2.34
N PHE A 7 4.45 -9.61 -1.78
CA PHE A 7 3.78 -8.31 -1.98
C PHE A 7 3.73 -7.90 -3.45
N LEU A 8 4.82 -8.08 -4.20
CA LEU A 8 4.86 -7.74 -5.63
C LEU A 8 3.93 -8.63 -6.46
N VAL A 9 3.86 -9.93 -6.15
CA VAL A 9 2.94 -10.86 -6.83
C VAL A 9 1.49 -10.45 -6.58
N TRP A 10 1.15 -10.16 -5.31
CA TRP A 10 -0.18 -9.67 -4.93
C TRP A 10 -0.52 -8.34 -5.60
N MET A 11 0.38 -7.36 -5.57
CA MET A 11 0.15 -6.07 -6.23
C MET A 11 -0.10 -6.22 -7.74
N ARG A 12 0.59 -7.14 -8.42
CA ARG A 12 0.31 -7.46 -9.83
C ARG A 12 -1.08 -8.04 -10.03
N GLN A 13 -1.53 -8.89 -9.12
CA GLN A 13 -2.89 -9.44 -9.18
C GLN A 13 -3.93 -8.32 -9.03
N GLN A 14 -3.78 -7.45 -8.02
CA GLN A 14 -4.69 -6.30 -7.84
C GLN A 14 -4.72 -5.38 -9.06
N LEU A 15 -3.56 -5.09 -9.69
CA LEU A 15 -3.48 -4.29 -10.91
C LEU A 15 -4.24 -4.94 -12.07
N ARG A 16 -4.11 -6.26 -12.26
CA ARG A 16 -4.85 -7.00 -13.29
C ARG A 16 -6.35 -6.97 -13.03
N GLU A 17 -6.79 -7.27 -11.82
CA GLU A 17 -8.21 -7.26 -11.43
C GLU A 17 -8.84 -5.87 -11.61
N ALA A 18 -8.09 -4.83 -11.25
CA ALA A 18 -8.51 -3.44 -11.44
C ALA A 18 -8.42 -2.93 -12.88
N SER A 19 -7.99 -3.76 -13.84
CA SER A 19 -7.71 -3.37 -15.24
C SER A 19 -6.78 -2.16 -15.35
N LEU A 20 -5.79 -2.07 -14.44
CA LEU A 20 -4.79 -1.03 -14.43
C LEU A 20 -3.50 -1.52 -15.09
N PRO A 21 -2.93 -0.78 -16.07
CA PRO A 21 -1.69 -1.19 -16.71
C PRO A 21 -0.53 -1.13 -15.72
N GLU A 22 0.31 -2.16 -15.73
CA GLU A 22 1.68 -2.08 -15.20
C GLU A 22 2.43 -1.08 -16.10
N THR A 23 3.02 -0.05 -15.51
CA THR A 23 3.85 0.89 -16.27
C THR A 23 5.30 0.41 -16.23
N HIS A 24 6.26 1.26 -16.57
CA HIS A 24 7.69 0.93 -16.42
C HIS A 24 8.15 0.81 -14.96
N GLU A 25 7.31 1.21 -14.00
CA GLU A 25 7.60 1.15 -12.57
C GLU A 25 7.28 -0.23 -12.00
N LEU A 26 7.92 -0.56 -10.87
CA LEU A 26 7.58 -1.79 -10.15
C LEU A 26 6.16 -1.71 -9.54
N PRO A 27 5.47 -2.85 -9.36
CA PRO A 27 4.13 -2.91 -8.78
C PRO A 27 3.98 -2.25 -7.40
N ASP A 28 5.06 -2.17 -6.62
CA ASP A 28 5.10 -1.51 -5.31
C ASP A 28 5.33 0.01 -5.37
N HIS A 29 5.44 0.58 -6.57
CA HIS A 29 5.56 2.02 -6.74
C HIS A 29 4.28 2.74 -6.31
N ILE A 30 4.44 3.89 -5.63
CA ILE A 30 3.34 4.64 -5.02
C ILE A 30 2.20 4.99 -5.99
N SER A 31 2.52 5.27 -7.25
CA SER A 31 1.52 5.56 -8.29
C SER A 31 0.58 4.38 -8.54
N HIS A 32 1.07 3.14 -8.43
CA HIS A 32 0.27 1.92 -8.52
C HIS A 32 -0.50 1.68 -7.22
N VAL A 33 0.20 1.76 -6.09
CA VAL A 33 -0.37 1.52 -4.76
C VAL A 33 -1.56 2.43 -4.46
N LEU A 34 -1.44 3.75 -4.70
CA LEU A 34 -2.54 4.68 -4.45
C LEU A 34 -3.75 4.45 -5.38
N ARG A 35 -3.51 4.02 -6.62
CA ARG A 35 -4.60 3.69 -7.56
C ARG A 35 -5.37 2.44 -7.17
N ILE A 36 -4.67 1.45 -6.61
CA ILE A 36 -5.26 0.23 -6.06
C ILE A 36 -6.02 0.56 -4.78
N LEU A 37 -5.40 1.29 -3.85
CA LEU A 37 -6.03 1.69 -2.61
C LEU A 37 -7.38 2.41 -2.85
N GLY A 38 -7.44 3.31 -3.84
CA GLY A 38 -8.67 4.01 -4.21
C GLY A 38 -9.76 3.14 -4.87
N ARG A 39 -9.48 1.87 -5.18
CA ARG A 39 -10.41 0.90 -5.79
C ARG A 39 -10.81 -0.24 -4.86
N MET A 40 -10.20 -0.34 -3.68
CA MET A 40 -10.51 -1.39 -2.71
C MET A 40 -11.82 -1.10 -1.99
N GLU A 41 -12.46 -2.15 -1.50
CA GLU A 41 -13.58 -2.03 -0.56
C GLU A 41 -13.13 -1.28 0.70
N PRO A 42 -14.00 -0.49 1.34
CA PRO A 42 -13.60 0.42 2.42
C PRO A 42 -12.82 -0.23 3.57
N ALA A 43 -13.23 -1.43 4.00
CA ALA A 43 -12.58 -2.14 5.10
C ALA A 43 -11.17 -2.64 4.71
N ASP A 44 -11.00 -3.15 3.49
CA ASP A 44 -9.70 -3.61 3.01
C ASP A 44 -8.77 -2.43 2.72
N ALA A 45 -9.33 -1.32 2.21
CA ALA A 45 -8.60 -0.07 2.01
C ALA A 45 -8.07 0.49 3.33
N GLU A 46 -8.89 0.51 4.39
CA GLU A 46 -8.48 0.93 5.72
C GLU A 46 -7.31 0.10 6.24
N GLY A 47 -7.46 -1.24 6.24
CA GLY A 47 -6.41 -2.14 6.69
C GLY A 47 -5.12 -2.01 5.89
N PHE A 48 -5.22 -1.96 4.55
CA PHE A 48 -4.06 -1.81 3.68
C PHE A 48 -3.37 -0.46 3.88
N SER A 49 -4.15 0.61 4.01
CA SER A 49 -3.65 1.96 4.26
C SER A 49 -2.87 2.02 5.58
N CYS A 50 -3.48 1.62 6.70
CA CYS A 50 -2.92 1.79 8.03
C CYS A 50 -1.73 0.87 8.32
N ILE A 51 -1.71 -0.34 7.76
CA ILE A 51 -0.67 -1.35 8.01
C ILE A 51 0.50 -1.23 7.01
N CYS A 52 0.23 -0.81 5.77
CA CYS A 52 1.23 -0.85 4.70
C CYS A 52 1.55 0.52 4.12
N VAL A 53 0.54 1.22 3.60
CA VAL A 53 0.75 2.43 2.80
C VAL A 53 1.22 3.59 3.67
N LEU A 54 0.51 3.94 4.74
CA LEU A 54 0.89 5.03 5.64
C LEU A 54 2.27 4.85 6.27
N PRO A 55 2.67 3.68 6.80
CA PRO A 55 4.03 3.47 7.28
C PRO A 55 5.11 3.73 6.23
N ALA A 56 4.89 3.31 4.98
CA ALA A 56 5.81 3.58 3.88
C ALA A 56 5.83 5.08 3.52
N MET A 57 4.66 5.71 3.46
CA MET A 57 4.51 7.14 3.16
C MET A 57 5.15 8.03 4.21
N ASN A 58 5.03 7.69 5.49
CA ASN A 58 5.69 8.42 6.57
C ASN A 58 7.21 8.41 6.43
N ARG A 59 7.80 7.27 6.03
CA ARG A 59 9.25 7.20 5.74
C ARG A 59 9.65 8.10 4.58
N VAL A 60 8.86 8.16 3.50
CA VAL A 60 9.11 9.07 2.37
C VAL A 60 8.99 10.53 2.83
N ARG A 61 7.93 10.87 3.55
CA ARG A 61 7.72 12.21 4.12
C ARG A 61 8.90 12.65 4.97
N ASP A 62 9.34 11.79 5.88
CA ASP A 62 10.43 12.10 6.80
C ASP A 62 11.77 12.27 6.05
N ALA A 63 11.99 11.51 4.98
CA ALA A 63 13.17 11.64 4.12
C ALA A 63 13.18 12.92 3.27
N LEU A 64 12.01 13.48 2.93
CA LEU A 64 11.89 14.70 2.14
C LEU A 64 11.86 15.98 2.98
N ARG A 65 11.60 15.86 4.29
CA ARG A 65 11.36 17.01 5.16
C ARG A 65 12.58 17.92 5.24
N GLY A 66 12.41 19.19 4.88
CA GLY A 66 13.47 20.21 4.96
C GLY A 66 14.61 20.04 3.95
N ASP A 67 14.49 19.11 3.00
CA ASP A 67 15.48 18.88 1.93
C ASP A 67 15.31 19.87 0.75
N GLY A 68 14.31 20.76 0.81
CA GLY A 68 13.96 21.65 -0.29
C GLY A 68 13.38 20.93 -1.50
N ASN A 69 12.95 19.67 -1.31
CA ASN A 69 12.41 18.83 -2.35
C ASN A 69 11.04 19.38 -2.82
N PRO A 70 10.82 19.58 -4.14
CA PRO A 70 9.56 20.11 -4.64
C PRO A 70 8.35 19.22 -4.36
N PHE A 71 8.56 17.94 -4.01
CA PHE A 71 7.51 16.99 -3.67
C PHE A 71 7.18 16.91 -2.18
N GLU A 72 7.89 17.63 -1.30
CA GLU A 72 7.67 17.57 0.16
C GLU A 72 6.21 17.85 0.53
N MET A 73 5.65 18.95 0.01
CA MET A 73 4.29 19.38 0.33
C MET A 73 3.21 18.43 -0.21
N VAL A 74 3.43 17.82 -1.39
CA VAL A 74 2.46 16.85 -1.92
C VAL A 74 2.50 15.54 -1.15
N VAL A 75 3.68 15.09 -0.73
CA VAL A 75 3.82 13.90 0.11
C VAL A 75 3.19 14.12 1.48
N GLU A 76 3.38 15.30 2.09
CA GLU A 76 2.71 15.68 3.35
C GLU A 76 1.19 15.64 3.19
N ALA A 77 0.65 16.27 2.14
CA ALA A 77 -0.78 16.28 1.87
C ALA A 77 -1.37 14.88 1.67
N VAL A 78 -0.65 13.99 0.99
CA VAL A 78 -1.07 12.59 0.83
C VAL A 78 -1.10 11.87 2.17
N CYS A 79 -0.08 12.03 3.02
CA CYS A 79 -0.06 11.43 4.36
C CYS A 79 -1.26 11.90 5.19
N MET A 80 -1.51 13.20 5.24
CA MET A 80 -2.65 13.79 5.95
C MET A 80 -3.99 13.26 5.42
N PHE A 81 -4.15 13.16 4.10
CA PHE A 81 -5.36 12.64 3.48
C PHE A 81 -5.60 11.17 3.85
N LEU A 82 -4.58 10.34 3.74
CA LEU A 82 -4.69 8.91 4.07
C LEU A 82 -5.01 8.72 5.55
N GLU A 83 -4.36 9.47 6.44
CA GLU A 83 -4.61 9.43 7.88
C GLU A 83 -6.04 9.87 8.23
N ALA A 84 -6.52 10.96 7.64
CA ALA A 84 -7.87 11.44 7.87
C ALA A 84 -8.94 10.47 7.34
N ARG A 85 -8.64 9.75 6.24
CA ARG A 85 -9.60 8.85 5.58
C ARG A 85 -9.64 7.46 6.21
N HIS A 86 -8.49 6.93 6.60
CA HIS A 86 -8.34 5.53 7.02
C HIS A 86 -7.88 5.37 8.47
N GLY A 87 -7.45 6.45 9.12
CA GLY A 87 -6.86 6.41 10.46
C GLY A 87 -5.32 6.40 10.43
N PRO A 88 -4.69 6.47 11.61
CA PRO A 88 -3.25 6.60 11.74
C PRO A 88 -2.51 5.32 11.34
N ALA A 89 -1.24 5.49 10.99
CA ALA A 89 -0.32 4.38 10.77
C ALA A 89 -0.23 3.49 12.01
N VAL A 90 -0.30 2.17 11.84
CA VAL A 90 -0.03 1.23 12.93
C VAL A 90 1.48 1.06 13.08
N GLN A 91 2.03 1.37 14.25
CA GLN A 91 3.44 1.14 14.57
C GLN A 91 3.66 -0.35 14.82
N ASN A 92 4.18 -1.08 13.84
CA ASN A 92 4.55 -2.49 14.00
C ASN A 92 6.02 -2.69 13.62
N ASP A 93 6.88 -2.89 14.62
CA ASP A 93 8.33 -3.12 14.46
C ASP A 93 8.67 -4.57 14.07
N GLU A 94 7.70 -5.49 14.04
CA GLU A 94 7.95 -6.89 13.71
C GLU A 94 7.06 -7.40 12.56
N GLY A 95 7.73 -7.70 11.45
CA GLY A 95 7.34 -8.78 10.55
C GLY A 95 5.89 -8.79 10.06
N VAL A 96 5.43 -7.71 9.42
CA VAL A 96 4.10 -7.57 8.80
C VAL A 96 3.66 -8.84 8.06
N SER A 97 2.64 -9.52 8.59
CA SER A 97 1.75 -10.34 7.78
C SER A 97 0.61 -9.41 7.37
N LEU A 98 0.59 -8.98 6.12
CA LEU A 98 -0.45 -8.11 5.60
C LEU A 98 -1.77 -8.89 5.65
N PRO A 99 -2.81 -8.47 6.39
CA PRO A 99 -4.08 -9.20 6.46
C PRO A 99 -4.68 -9.42 5.07
N VAL A 100 -4.46 -8.47 4.15
CA VAL A 100 -4.88 -8.58 2.75
C VAL A 100 -4.12 -9.67 1.97
N LEU A 101 -2.84 -9.93 2.32
CA LEU A 101 -2.09 -11.07 1.78
C LEU A 101 -2.60 -12.39 2.35
N GLN A 102 -2.94 -12.44 3.64
CA GLN A 102 -3.53 -13.65 4.25
C GLN A 102 -4.91 -13.96 3.68
N GLN A 103 -5.74 -12.93 3.43
CA GLN A 103 -7.03 -13.08 2.76
C GLN A 103 -6.85 -13.57 1.31
N HIS A 104 -5.89 -13.02 0.56
CA HIS A 104 -5.56 -13.49 -0.78
C HIS A 104 -5.06 -14.94 -0.79
N GLU A 105 -4.15 -15.32 0.10
CA GLU A 105 -3.68 -16.71 0.26
C GLU A 105 -4.86 -17.67 0.55
N GLN A 106 -5.80 -17.26 1.40
CA GLN A 106 -7.00 -18.04 1.72
C GLN A 106 -8.01 -18.14 0.56
N LEU A 107 -8.09 -17.10 -0.28
CA LEU A 107 -8.96 -17.08 -1.47
C LEU A 107 -8.38 -17.96 -2.58
N VAL A 108 -7.09 -17.82 -2.90
CA VAL A 108 -6.39 -18.66 -3.89
C VAL A 108 -6.46 -20.13 -3.48
N ALA A 109 -6.22 -20.46 -2.20
CA ALA A 109 -6.31 -21.84 -1.71
C ALA A 109 -7.73 -22.44 -1.76
N LYS A 110 -8.78 -21.62 -1.84
CA LYS A 110 -10.17 -22.07 -1.97
C LYS A 110 -10.61 -22.25 -3.43
N GLU A 111 -9.99 -21.55 -4.37
CA GLU A 111 -10.30 -21.68 -5.81
C GLU A 111 -9.61 -22.89 -6.46
N GLU A 112 -8.60 -23.48 -5.79
CA GLU A 112 -7.90 -24.70 -6.24
C GLU A 112 -8.54 -26.03 -5.76
N LEU A 113 -9.71 -25.98 -5.10
CA LEU A 113 -10.49 -27.12 -4.57
C LEU A 113 -11.83 -27.29 -5.30
#